data_AF-A0A954ZTU4-F1
#
_entry.id   AF-A0A954ZTU4-F1
#
_cell.length_a   1.000
_cell.length_b   1.000
_cell.length_c   1.000
_cell.angle_alpha   90.00
_cell.angle_beta   90.00
_cell.angle_gamma   90.00
#
_symmetry.space_group_name_H-M   'P 1'
#
loop_
_entity.id
_entity.type
_entity.pdbx_description
1 polymer ?
#
loop_
_entity_poly.entity_id
_entity_poly.type
_entity_poly.pdbx_seq_one_letter_code
_entity_poly.pdbx_strand_id
1 'polypeptide(L)'
;MIILVSPYHMTTREPVAMASLALAEYVVTALPTPAGAPTREAVTRAAERVTQYADLMHLWEWAMPLFDAGLCGTSMSGEDPLDELLTVSRAIDEDDRYAGLRPFMRTVLAEAGDDMLRALCRDVIRTGPDPAISVPVTAGLDRFAHRHDLIAARSHDRSKAQRYESQLATPVMRFALPVILQGPADRILEYRGRMLEELELLLQAIEAEDEQGARVAADAVAIGVEREHIELTRVDDPDDPRVVIGLVSVTLAEQPVDAVLTASSLAATSVLGHEQPEIRTAESQSLRVIQIAPIGGRAPRR
;
A
#
# COMPACT_ATOMS: atom_id res chain seq x y z
N MET A 1 -9.28 5.00 12.43
CA MET A 1 -8.39 4.06 11.68
C MET A 1 -7.39 4.73 10.72
N ILE A 2 -6.09 4.38 10.82
CA ILE A 2 -5.01 4.84 9.92
C ILE A 2 -4.48 3.68 9.06
N ILE A 3 -4.32 3.90 7.75
CA ILE A 3 -3.84 2.89 6.81
C ILE A 3 -2.48 3.29 6.21
N LEU A 4 -1.51 2.38 6.25
CA LEU A 4 -0.25 2.50 5.53
C LEU A 4 -0.39 1.91 4.12
N VAL A 5 -0.25 2.73 3.10
CA VAL A 5 -0.28 2.33 1.70
C VAL A 5 1.14 2.33 1.14
N SER A 6 1.49 1.23 0.48
CA SER A 6 2.76 1.08 -0.21
C SER A 6 2.87 2.03 -1.42
N PRO A 7 4.01 2.70 -1.66
CA PRO A 7 4.17 3.68 -2.73
C PRO A 7 3.92 3.09 -4.13
N TYR A 8 4.13 1.79 -4.30
CA TYR A 8 3.85 1.07 -5.55
C TYR A 8 2.37 1.10 -5.94
N HIS A 9 1.46 1.26 -4.98
CA HIS A 9 0.02 1.35 -5.25
C HIS A 9 -0.44 2.78 -5.55
N MET A 10 0.25 3.78 -5.00
CA MET A 10 -0.03 5.20 -5.23
C MET A 10 0.28 5.62 -6.67
N THR A 11 1.35 5.10 -7.28
CA THR A 11 1.70 5.43 -8.68
C THR A 11 0.66 4.99 -9.69
N THR A 12 -0.13 3.97 -9.36
CA THR A 12 -0.93 3.22 -10.35
C THR A 12 -2.43 3.26 -10.07
N ARG A 13 -2.85 4.06 -9.07
CA ARG A 13 -4.24 4.22 -8.64
C ARG A 13 -4.94 2.88 -8.50
N GLU A 14 -4.21 1.91 -7.96
CA GLU A 14 -4.68 0.54 -7.86
C GLU A 14 -5.86 0.45 -6.88
N PRO A 15 -6.74 -0.55 -7.03
CA PRO A 15 -7.91 -0.72 -6.16
C PRO A 15 -7.57 -0.67 -4.66
N VAL A 16 -6.38 -1.17 -4.28
CA VAL A 16 -5.88 -1.10 -2.90
C VAL A 16 -5.65 0.33 -2.42
N ALA A 17 -5.02 1.20 -3.22
CA ALA A 17 -4.83 2.60 -2.87
C ALA A 17 -6.17 3.32 -2.83
N MET A 18 -7.02 3.11 -3.84
CA MET A 18 -8.31 3.78 -3.93
C MET A 18 -9.25 3.44 -2.78
N ALA A 19 -9.33 2.16 -2.40
CA ALA A 19 -10.15 1.74 -1.27
C ALA A 19 -9.57 2.22 0.06
N SER A 20 -8.25 2.23 0.21
CA SER A 20 -7.60 2.77 1.42
C SER A 20 -7.89 4.26 1.59
N LEU A 21 -7.80 5.04 0.50
CA LEU A 21 -8.11 6.47 0.48
C LEU A 21 -9.59 6.76 0.70
N ALA A 22 -10.48 5.89 0.23
CA ALA A 22 -11.91 5.99 0.49
C ALA A 22 -12.25 5.69 1.96
N LEU A 23 -11.58 4.72 2.57
CA LEU A 23 -11.94 4.18 3.88
C LEU A 23 -11.21 4.83 5.06
N ALA A 24 -9.89 5.06 4.97
CA ALA A 24 -9.07 5.47 6.12
C ALA A 24 -9.44 6.87 6.63
N GLU A 25 -9.23 7.15 7.91
CA GLU A 25 -9.25 8.54 8.40
C GLU A 25 -8.01 9.31 7.95
N TYR A 26 -6.89 8.60 7.87
CA TYR A 26 -5.61 9.11 7.41
C TYR A 26 -4.82 8.01 6.71
N VAL A 27 -4.16 8.36 5.62
CA VAL A 27 -3.28 7.45 4.87
C VAL A 27 -1.84 7.89 5.00
N VAL A 28 -0.98 6.97 5.41
CA VAL A 28 0.48 7.14 5.35
C VAL A 28 0.98 6.44 4.10
N THR A 29 1.89 7.07 3.36
CA THR A 29 2.64 6.40 2.29
C THR A 29 4.10 6.81 2.34
N ALA A 30 5.01 5.86 2.13
CA ALA A 30 6.43 6.19 2.00
C ALA A 30 6.66 7.06 0.76
N LEU A 31 7.28 8.23 0.94
CA LEU A 31 7.80 9.02 -0.17
C LEU A 31 9.31 8.81 -0.20
N PRO A 32 9.92 8.34 -1.29
CA PRO A 32 11.37 8.29 -1.40
C PRO A 32 11.94 9.71 -1.27
N THR A 33 12.42 10.09 -0.09
CA THR A 33 13.01 11.41 0.15
C THR A 33 14.53 11.30 0.34
N PRO A 34 15.31 12.33 -0.03
CA PRO A 34 16.72 12.38 0.32
C PRO A 34 16.87 12.42 1.84
N ALA A 35 17.86 11.67 2.36
CA ALA A 35 18.13 11.60 3.78
C ALA A 35 18.26 13.00 4.43
N GLY A 36 17.48 13.23 5.50
CA GLY A 36 17.62 14.39 6.39
C GLY A 36 16.96 15.69 5.91
N ALA A 37 16.02 15.67 4.96
CA ALA A 37 15.49 16.92 4.43
C ALA A 37 14.01 16.89 3.99
N PRO A 38 13.04 17.01 4.91
CA PRO A 38 11.62 17.14 4.60
C PRO A 38 11.24 18.59 4.21
N THR A 39 12.18 19.39 3.70
CA THR A 39 11.89 20.77 3.30
C THR A 39 11.54 20.84 1.82
N ARG A 40 10.66 21.77 1.45
CA ARG A 40 10.30 22.04 0.05
C ARG A 40 11.54 22.28 -0.81
N GLU A 41 12.53 23.00 -0.28
CA GLU A 41 13.80 23.27 -0.95
C GLU A 41 14.64 22.01 -1.18
N ALA A 42 14.57 21.02 -0.30
CA ALA A 42 15.27 19.76 -0.47
C ALA A 42 14.59 18.87 -1.51
N VAL A 43 13.25 18.84 -1.51
CA VAL A 43 12.45 18.18 -2.55
C VAL A 43 12.76 18.78 -3.93
N THR A 44 12.76 20.12 -4.07
CA THR A 44 13.10 20.78 -5.33
C THR A 44 14.53 20.44 -5.79
N ARG A 45 15.51 20.55 -4.88
CA ARG A 45 16.90 20.19 -5.20
C ARG A 45 17.06 18.72 -5.57
N ALA A 46 16.26 17.81 -5.01
CA ALA A 46 16.28 16.39 -5.36
C ALA A 46 15.71 16.16 -6.77
N ALA A 47 14.61 16.83 -7.10
CA ALA A 47 13.99 16.76 -8.43
C ALA A 47 14.92 17.28 -9.54
N GLU A 48 15.71 18.31 -9.24
CA GLU A 48 16.73 18.85 -10.18
C GLU A 48 17.89 17.89 -10.42
N ARG A 49 18.27 17.07 -9.43
CA ARG A 49 19.44 16.17 -9.51
C ARG A 49 19.09 14.75 -9.96
N VAL A 50 17.91 14.26 -9.60
CA VAL A 50 17.48 12.88 -9.81
C VAL A 50 16.23 12.88 -10.69
N THR A 51 16.42 12.69 -12.00
CA THR A 51 15.32 12.69 -12.98
C THR A 51 14.19 11.73 -12.61
N GLN A 52 14.52 10.53 -12.13
CA GLN A 52 13.52 9.54 -11.73
C GLN A 52 12.68 10.00 -10.54
N TYR A 53 13.22 10.86 -9.68
CA TYR A 53 12.43 11.44 -8.59
C TYR A 53 11.44 12.48 -9.11
N ALA A 54 11.86 13.33 -10.07
CA ALA A 54 10.94 14.24 -10.75
C ALA A 54 9.82 13.48 -11.49
N ASP A 55 10.16 12.38 -12.18
CA ASP A 55 9.18 11.51 -12.84
C ASP A 55 8.18 10.93 -11.84
N LEU A 56 8.66 10.50 -10.66
CA LEU A 56 7.79 9.98 -9.60
C LEU A 56 6.84 11.08 -9.08
N MET A 57 7.34 12.29 -8.87
CA MET A 57 6.53 13.41 -8.38
C MET A 57 5.42 13.76 -9.38
N HIS A 58 5.73 13.75 -10.67
CA HIS A 58 4.73 13.96 -11.71
C HIS A 58 3.68 12.83 -11.72
N LEU A 59 4.08 11.58 -11.55
CA LEU A 59 3.13 10.46 -11.42
C LEU A 59 2.27 10.52 -10.16
N TRP A 60 2.69 11.25 -9.14
CA TRP A 60 1.96 11.43 -7.87
C TRP A 60 1.17 12.74 -7.83
N GLU A 61 1.27 13.59 -8.85
CA GLU A 61 0.58 14.87 -8.94
C GLU A 61 -0.93 14.73 -8.71
N TRP A 62 -1.52 13.64 -9.20
CA TRP A 62 -2.94 13.35 -9.00
C TRP A 62 -3.37 13.22 -7.54
N ALA A 63 -2.45 12.84 -6.64
CA ALA A 63 -2.72 12.63 -5.23
C ALA A 63 -2.52 13.90 -4.40
N MET A 64 -1.94 14.96 -4.97
CA MET A 64 -1.65 16.21 -4.26
C MET A 64 -2.86 16.80 -3.53
N PRO A 65 -4.08 16.84 -4.11
CA PRO A 65 -5.24 17.35 -3.38
C PRO A 65 -5.56 16.55 -2.10
N LEU A 66 -5.19 15.26 -2.03
CA LEU A 66 -5.36 14.43 -0.84
C LEU A 66 -4.38 14.80 0.28
N PHE A 67 -3.14 15.18 -0.09
CA PHE A 67 -2.16 15.70 0.86
C PHE A 67 -2.58 17.10 1.35
N ASP A 68 -3.02 17.97 0.45
CA ASP A 68 -3.48 19.32 0.79
C ASP A 68 -4.73 19.29 1.69
N ALA A 69 -5.63 18.33 1.46
CA ALA A 69 -6.80 18.09 2.31
C ALA A 69 -6.46 17.44 3.66
N GLY A 70 -5.19 17.09 3.91
CA GLY A 70 -4.75 16.43 5.15
C GLY A 70 -5.18 14.97 5.29
N LEU A 71 -5.67 14.34 4.21
CA LEU A 71 -6.05 12.92 4.20
C LEU A 71 -4.82 12.01 4.07
N CYS A 72 -3.76 12.50 3.42
CA CYS A 72 -2.51 11.76 3.19
C CYS A 72 -1.30 12.45 3.82
N GLY A 73 -0.33 11.66 4.24
CA GLY A 73 1.01 12.16 4.54
C GLY A 73 2.10 11.12 4.36
N THR A 74 3.34 11.58 4.51
CA THR A 74 4.54 10.78 4.21
C THR A 74 5.26 10.27 5.45
N SER A 75 4.77 10.63 6.63
CA SER A 75 5.36 10.28 7.92
C SER A 75 4.27 10.03 8.97
N MET A 76 4.65 9.32 10.03
CA MET A 76 3.84 9.16 11.24
C MET A 76 4.71 9.53 12.44
N SER A 77 4.19 10.38 13.33
CA SER A 77 4.92 10.82 14.54
C SER A 77 6.31 11.40 14.27
N GLY A 78 6.52 12.00 13.08
CA GLY A 78 7.80 12.59 12.66
C GLY A 78 8.81 11.60 12.07
N GLU A 79 8.42 10.35 11.87
CA GLU A 79 9.30 9.29 11.34
C GLU A 79 8.92 8.89 9.92
N ASP A 80 9.92 8.54 9.09
CA ASP A 80 9.73 8.10 7.71
C ASP A 80 9.58 6.57 7.65
N PRO A 81 8.53 6.03 6.99
CA PRO A 81 8.40 4.59 6.81
C PRO A 81 9.60 3.91 6.12
N LEU A 82 10.40 4.65 5.36
CA LEU A 82 11.61 4.14 4.70
C LEU A 82 12.83 4.03 5.63
N ASP A 83 12.77 4.55 6.86
CA ASP A 83 13.87 4.42 7.84
C ASP A 83 14.13 2.95 8.22
N GLU A 84 13.14 2.07 8.07
CA GLU A 84 13.26 0.63 8.34
C GLU A 84 14.05 -0.13 7.26
N LEU A 85 14.27 0.47 6.08
CA LEU A 85 14.82 -0.20 4.89
C LEU A 85 16.18 -0.86 5.17
N LEU A 86 17.12 -0.10 5.74
CA LEU A 86 18.47 -0.59 6.02
C LEU A 86 18.47 -1.68 7.10
N THR A 87 17.58 -1.58 8.08
CA THR A 87 17.42 -2.59 9.14
C THR A 87 16.90 -3.89 8.56
N VAL A 88 15.96 -3.83 7.62
CA VAL A 88 15.44 -5.01 6.91
C VAL A 88 16.49 -5.62 5.99
N SER A 89 17.21 -4.80 5.21
CA SER A 89 18.29 -5.30 4.35
C SER A 89 19.36 -6.04 5.16
N ARG A 90 19.77 -5.49 6.30
CA ARG A 90 20.71 -6.16 7.22
C ARG A 90 20.15 -7.50 7.73
N ALA A 91 18.87 -7.54 8.10
CA ALA A 91 18.24 -8.76 8.56
C ALA A 91 18.24 -9.86 7.48
N ILE A 92 18.03 -9.52 6.20
CA ILE A 92 18.10 -10.49 5.09
C ILE A 92 19.52 -11.06 4.93
N ASP A 93 20.54 -10.23 5.11
CA ASP A 93 21.93 -10.65 5.00
C ASP A 93 22.37 -11.52 6.18
N GLU A 94 21.95 -11.20 7.39
CA GLU A 94 22.42 -11.83 8.63
C GLU A 94 21.60 -13.05 9.08
N ASP A 95 20.29 -13.09 8.80
CA ASP A 95 19.40 -14.14 9.29
C ASP A 95 19.25 -15.29 8.27
N ASP A 96 19.62 -16.51 8.68
CA ASP A 96 19.60 -17.69 7.81
C ASP A 96 18.20 -18.11 7.36
N ARG A 97 17.14 -17.69 8.05
CA ARG A 97 15.75 -17.89 7.60
C ARG A 97 15.48 -17.22 6.26
N TYR A 98 16.20 -16.14 5.98
CA TYR A 98 16.07 -15.35 4.76
C TYR A 98 17.18 -15.65 3.75
N ALA A 99 17.98 -16.70 3.96
CA ALA A 99 19.08 -17.07 3.08
C ALA A 99 18.65 -17.25 1.61
N GLY A 100 17.42 -17.71 1.36
CA GLY A 100 16.87 -17.84 0.01
C GLY A 100 16.74 -16.53 -0.76
N LEU A 101 16.66 -15.38 -0.06
CA LEU A 101 16.58 -14.05 -0.66
C LEU A 101 17.95 -13.50 -1.08
N ARG A 102 19.03 -13.88 -0.41
CA ARG A 102 20.38 -13.32 -0.60
C ARG A 102 20.84 -13.33 -2.08
N PRO A 103 20.60 -14.37 -2.91
CA PRO A 103 20.98 -14.36 -4.32
C PRO A 103 20.26 -13.30 -5.18
N PHE A 104 19.13 -12.78 -4.70
CA PHE A 104 18.33 -11.75 -5.37
C PHE A 104 18.64 -10.35 -4.86
N MET A 105 19.26 -10.21 -3.69
CA MET A 105 19.60 -8.91 -3.13
C MET A 105 20.77 -8.30 -3.90
N ARG A 106 20.62 -7.03 -4.31
CA ARG A 106 21.70 -6.23 -4.91
C ARG A 106 22.25 -5.27 -3.86
N THR A 107 23.53 -4.94 -3.97
CA THR A 107 24.20 -3.94 -3.10
C THR A 107 23.69 -2.51 -3.26
N VAL A 108 22.71 -2.27 -4.13
CA VAL A 108 22.20 -0.92 -4.45
C VAL A 108 21.59 -0.23 -3.24
N LEU A 109 21.03 -0.98 -2.28
CA LEU A 109 20.52 -0.40 -1.03
C LEU A 109 21.62 -0.11 0.02
N ALA A 110 22.86 -0.55 -0.21
CA ALA A 110 24.00 -0.21 0.63
C ALA A 110 24.64 1.14 0.23
N GLU A 111 24.22 1.71 -0.91
CA GLU A 111 24.66 3.02 -1.37
C GLU A 111 23.85 4.12 -0.68
N ALA A 112 24.49 5.25 -0.34
CA ALA A 112 23.84 6.37 0.35
C ALA A 112 23.49 7.50 -0.63
N GLY A 113 22.41 8.23 -0.36
CA GLY A 113 22.07 9.47 -1.06
C GLY A 113 21.34 9.26 -2.39
N ASP A 114 21.78 9.99 -3.44
CA ASP A 114 21.05 10.10 -4.70
C ASP A 114 20.96 8.76 -5.47
N ASP A 115 21.89 7.81 -5.27
CA ASP A 115 21.86 6.51 -5.95
C ASP A 115 20.75 5.59 -5.40
N MET A 116 20.59 5.56 -4.06
CA MET A 116 19.48 4.85 -3.42
C MET A 116 18.14 5.48 -3.81
N LEU A 117 18.05 6.81 -3.78
CA LEU A 117 16.85 7.53 -4.21
C LEU A 117 16.50 7.19 -5.67
N ARG A 118 17.49 7.21 -6.58
CA ARG A 118 17.32 6.84 -7.98
C ARG A 118 16.81 5.41 -8.14
N ALA A 119 17.36 4.48 -7.37
CA ALA A 119 16.97 3.07 -7.42
C ALA A 119 15.52 2.87 -6.94
N LEU A 120 15.15 3.46 -5.81
CA LEU A 120 13.80 3.42 -5.25
C LEU A 120 12.78 4.03 -6.22
N CYS A 121 13.02 5.25 -6.71
CA CYS A 121 12.11 5.89 -7.65
C CYS A 121 11.95 5.08 -8.94
N ARG A 122 13.05 4.58 -9.51
CA ARG A 122 13.00 3.73 -10.71
C ARG A 122 12.16 2.49 -10.48
N ASP A 123 12.30 1.85 -9.32
CA ASP A 123 11.57 0.64 -8.99
C ASP A 123 10.07 0.91 -8.81
N VAL A 124 9.72 1.98 -8.09
CA VAL A 124 8.33 2.40 -7.85
C VAL A 124 7.62 2.80 -9.16
N ILE A 125 8.33 3.38 -10.12
CA ILE A 125 7.80 3.74 -11.43
C ILE A 125 7.62 2.52 -12.34
N ARG A 126 8.48 1.51 -12.25
CA ARG A 126 8.53 0.40 -13.21
C ARG A 126 7.32 -0.54 -13.06
N THR A 127 6.79 -1.03 -14.19
CA THR A 127 5.82 -2.14 -14.22
C THR A 127 6.52 -3.46 -13.91
N GLY A 128 6.80 -3.72 -12.64
CA GLY A 128 7.42 -4.96 -12.16
C GLY A 128 8.45 -4.67 -11.07
N PRO A 129 8.14 -4.89 -9.78
CA PRO A 129 9.05 -4.58 -8.70
C PRO A 129 10.30 -5.47 -8.74
N ASP A 130 11.48 -4.87 -8.57
CA ASP A 130 12.74 -5.57 -8.32
C ASP A 130 12.70 -6.15 -6.90
N PRO A 131 12.80 -7.47 -6.71
CA PRO A 131 12.78 -8.07 -5.37
C PRO A 131 13.90 -7.53 -4.47
N ALA A 132 15.03 -7.07 -5.03
CA ALA A 132 16.12 -6.46 -4.27
C ALA A 132 15.72 -5.16 -3.55
N ILE A 133 14.63 -4.51 -3.98
CA ILE A 133 14.17 -3.22 -3.47
C ILE A 133 12.79 -3.39 -2.81
N SER A 134 11.84 -3.95 -3.55
CA SER A 134 10.45 -4.10 -3.11
C SER A 134 10.25 -4.99 -1.89
N VAL A 135 11.05 -6.05 -1.71
CA VAL A 135 10.95 -6.92 -0.54
C VAL A 135 11.42 -6.16 0.72
N PRO A 136 12.63 -5.54 0.74
CA PRO A 136 13.03 -4.67 1.83
C PRO A 136 12.07 -3.52 2.13
N VAL A 137 11.55 -2.84 1.09
CA VAL A 137 10.59 -1.75 1.27
C VAL A 137 9.31 -2.28 1.93
N THR A 138 8.70 -3.33 1.41
CA THR A 138 7.41 -3.83 1.93
C THR A 138 7.56 -4.38 3.35
N ALA A 139 8.63 -5.12 3.64
CA ALA A 139 8.89 -5.58 5.01
C ALA A 139 9.25 -4.44 5.97
N GLY A 140 9.89 -3.37 5.48
CA GLY A 140 10.12 -2.15 6.28
C GLY A 140 8.82 -1.44 6.62
N LEU A 141 7.91 -1.32 5.65
CA LEU A 141 6.56 -0.80 5.86
C LEU A 141 5.78 -1.62 6.89
N ASP A 142 5.91 -2.95 6.91
CA ASP A 142 5.25 -3.79 7.91
C ASP A 142 5.75 -3.56 9.33
N ARG A 143 7.08 -3.44 9.49
CA ARG A 143 7.68 -3.09 10.78
C ARG A 143 7.25 -1.71 11.24
N PHE A 144 7.22 -0.74 10.33
CA PHE A 144 6.73 0.61 10.61
C PHE A 144 5.26 0.59 11.01
N ALA A 145 4.41 -0.12 10.28
CA ALA A 145 2.99 -0.25 10.58
C ALA A 145 2.76 -0.89 11.95
N HIS A 146 3.46 -1.98 12.26
CA HIS A 146 3.37 -2.64 13.55
C HIS A 146 3.78 -1.70 14.70
N ARG A 147 4.88 -0.97 14.52
CA ARG A 147 5.43 -0.06 15.55
C ARG A 147 4.53 1.13 15.85
N HIS A 148 3.74 1.58 14.88
CA HIS A 148 2.83 2.71 14.98
C HIS A 148 1.34 2.32 15.06
N ASP A 149 1.03 1.02 15.25
CA ASP A 149 -0.33 0.47 15.29
C ASP A 149 -1.19 0.85 14.07
N LEU A 150 -0.56 0.81 12.88
CA LEU A 150 -1.20 1.10 11.60
C LEU A 150 -1.65 -0.19 10.92
N ILE A 151 -2.67 -0.08 10.06
CA ILE A 151 -3.11 -1.18 9.21
C ILE A 151 -2.36 -1.11 7.88
N ALA A 152 -1.63 -2.16 7.52
CA ALA A 152 -0.92 -2.20 6.24
C ALA A 152 -1.84 -2.64 5.09
N ALA A 153 -1.91 -1.85 4.02
CA ALA A 153 -2.71 -2.18 2.85
C ALA A 153 -2.02 -3.16 1.91
N ARG A 154 -2.77 -4.16 1.44
CA ARG A 154 -2.30 -5.22 0.53
C ARG A 154 -3.20 -5.37 -0.68
N SER A 155 -2.59 -5.58 -1.84
CA SER A 155 -3.32 -6.00 -3.04
C SER A 155 -3.50 -7.52 -3.06
N HIS A 156 -4.52 -7.98 -3.79
CA HIS A 156 -4.71 -9.41 -4.06
C HIS A 156 -3.47 -10.10 -4.67
N ASP A 157 -3.33 -11.39 -4.37
CA ASP A 157 -2.18 -12.19 -4.76
C ASP A 157 -2.00 -12.28 -6.28
N ARG A 158 -0.92 -11.68 -6.79
CA ARG A 158 -0.50 -11.82 -8.19
C ARG A 158 0.80 -12.62 -8.32
N SER A 159 1.66 -12.57 -7.31
CA SER A 159 2.95 -13.26 -7.29
C SER A 159 2.93 -14.52 -6.42
N LYS A 160 3.94 -15.39 -6.58
CA LYS A 160 4.14 -16.53 -5.69
C LYS A 160 4.36 -16.10 -4.23
N ALA A 161 5.13 -15.03 -4.02
CA ALA A 161 5.38 -14.49 -2.68
C ALA A 161 4.08 -14.04 -2.01
N GLN A 162 3.22 -13.28 -2.72
CA GLN A 162 1.94 -12.84 -2.16
C GLN A 162 1.01 -14.02 -1.82
N ARG A 163 1.01 -15.10 -2.62
CA ARG A 163 0.25 -16.30 -2.28
C ARG A 163 0.73 -16.98 -1.01
N TYR A 164 2.04 -17.00 -0.76
CA TYR A 164 2.57 -17.50 0.50
C TYR A 164 2.23 -16.55 1.65
N GLU A 165 2.33 -15.23 1.43
CA GLU A 165 1.96 -14.21 2.43
C GLU A 165 0.50 -14.38 2.85
N SER A 166 -0.43 -14.52 1.90
CA SER A 166 -1.85 -14.73 2.19
C SER A 166 -2.16 -16.06 2.90
N GLN A 167 -1.26 -17.05 2.86
CA GLN A 167 -1.40 -18.27 3.67
C GLN A 167 -0.99 -18.05 5.14
N LEU A 168 -0.21 -17.00 5.43
CA LEU A 168 0.18 -16.61 6.79
C LEU A 168 -0.87 -15.72 7.46
N ALA A 169 -1.80 -15.16 6.68
CA ALA A 169 -2.84 -14.28 7.17
C ALA A 169 -4.01 -15.06 7.79
N THR A 170 -4.44 -14.62 8.97
CA THR A 170 -5.66 -15.09 9.64
C THR A 170 -6.75 -14.03 9.46
N PRO A 171 -7.83 -14.31 8.71
CA PRO A 171 -8.88 -13.33 8.48
C PRO A 171 -9.65 -13.03 9.77
N VAL A 172 -9.89 -11.74 10.00
CA VAL A 172 -10.68 -11.21 11.12
C VAL A 172 -12.11 -10.92 10.66
N MET A 173 -12.26 -10.21 9.53
CA MET A 173 -13.56 -9.89 8.96
C MET A 173 -13.48 -9.63 7.45
N ARG A 174 -14.63 -9.70 6.77
CA ARG A 174 -14.73 -9.48 5.33
C ARG A 174 -16.02 -8.80 4.92
N PHE A 175 -15.91 -7.82 4.02
CA PHE A 175 -17.05 -7.14 3.41
C PHE A 175 -16.73 -6.70 1.97
N ALA A 176 -17.74 -6.21 1.25
CA ALA A 176 -17.58 -5.66 -0.09
C ALA A 176 -17.85 -4.15 -0.04
N LEU A 177 -16.98 -3.35 -0.65
CA LEU A 177 -17.07 -1.89 -0.65
C LEU A 177 -17.04 -1.37 -2.09
N PRO A 178 -18.00 -0.52 -2.50
CA PRO A 178 -17.89 0.17 -3.77
C PRO A 178 -16.90 1.32 -3.64
N VAL A 179 -15.94 1.38 -4.55
CA VAL A 179 -14.86 2.36 -4.55
C VAL A 179 -14.69 2.95 -5.94
N ILE A 180 -14.20 4.19 -5.99
CA ILE A 180 -13.77 4.80 -7.24
C ILE A 180 -12.49 4.11 -7.71
N LEU A 181 -12.49 3.54 -8.91
CA LEU A 181 -11.32 2.96 -9.55
C LEU A 181 -10.67 4.00 -10.47
N GLN A 182 -9.36 4.21 -10.31
CA GLN A 182 -8.54 5.09 -11.15
C GLN A 182 -8.96 6.57 -11.24
N GLY A 183 -9.93 7.01 -10.45
CA GLY A 183 -10.40 8.40 -10.42
C GLY A 183 -9.37 9.39 -9.87
N PRO A 184 -9.56 10.70 -10.12
CA PRO A 184 -8.73 11.76 -9.56
C PRO A 184 -9.01 11.96 -8.06
N ALA A 185 -8.08 12.61 -7.35
CA ALA A 185 -8.19 12.86 -5.91
C ALA A 185 -9.49 13.57 -5.50
N ASP A 186 -9.90 14.58 -6.25
CA ASP A 186 -11.09 15.38 -5.93
C ASP A 186 -12.36 14.52 -5.87
N ARG A 187 -12.44 13.48 -6.72
CA ARG A 187 -13.57 12.54 -6.71
C ARG A 187 -13.55 11.62 -5.51
N ILE A 188 -12.36 11.27 -5.02
CA ILE A 188 -12.23 10.52 -3.77
C ILE A 188 -12.69 11.39 -2.59
N LEU A 189 -12.28 12.66 -2.56
CA LEU A 189 -12.70 13.62 -1.52
C LEU A 189 -14.22 13.84 -1.56
N GLU A 190 -14.80 13.98 -2.75
CA GLU A 190 -16.25 14.08 -2.94
C GLU A 190 -16.98 12.81 -2.50
N TYR A 191 -16.49 11.63 -2.88
CA TYR A 191 -17.02 10.34 -2.42
C TYR A 191 -17.08 10.28 -0.90
N ARG A 192 -15.99 10.65 -0.22
CA ARG A 192 -15.92 10.65 1.25
C ARG A 192 -16.90 11.64 1.86
N GLY A 193 -16.99 12.85 1.30
CA GLY A 193 -17.91 13.87 1.79
C GLY A 193 -19.38 13.45 1.64
N ARG A 194 -19.73 12.80 0.53
CA ARG A 194 -21.11 12.35 0.27
C ARG A 194 -21.50 11.13 1.10
N MET A 195 -20.57 10.21 1.35
CA MET A 195 -20.80 8.95 2.09
C MET A 195 -20.35 9.04 3.56
N LEU A 196 -20.22 10.24 4.11
CA LEU A 196 -19.58 10.46 5.41
C LEU A 196 -20.24 9.64 6.52
N GLU A 197 -21.57 9.70 6.62
CA GLU A 197 -22.33 9.02 7.67
C GLU A 197 -22.20 7.50 7.56
N GLU A 198 -22.29 6.95 6.36
CA GLU A 198 -22.18 5.51 6.12
C GLU A 198 -20.74 5.00 6.32
N LEU A 199 -19.73 5.79 5.95
CA LEU A 199 -18.32 5.47 6.18
C LEU A 199 -17.96 5.52 7.67
N GLU A 200 -18.51 6.47 8.45
CA GLU A 200 -18.31 6.52 9.91
C GLU A 200 -18.87 5.27 10.60
N LEU A 201 -20.06 4.81 10.21
CA LEU A 201 -20.63 3.56 10.72
C LEU A 201 -19.77 2.34 10.35
N LEU A 202 -19.24 2.32 9.12
CA LEU A 202 -18.36 1.25 8.68
C LEU A 202 -17.05 1.24 9.49
N LEU A 203 -16.45 2.40 9.73
CA LEU A 203 -15.23 2.53 10.53
C LEU A 203 -15.45 2.07 11.97
N GLN A 204 -16.55 2.47 12.60
CA GLN A 204 -16.91 2.01 13.94
C GLN A 204 -17.05 0.48 14.00
N ALA A 205 -17.67 -0.13 12.98
CA ALA A 205 -17.82 -1.58 12.93
C ALA A 205 -16.48 -2.30 12.72
N ILE A 206 -15.57 -1.73 11.92
CA ILE A 206 -14.20 -2.26 11.74
C ILE A 206 -13.42 -2.20 13.05
N GLU A 207 -13.47 -1.06 13.75
CA GLU A 207 -12.78 -0.88 15.04
C GLU A 207 -13.33 -1.79 16.14
N ALA A 208 -14.63 -2.08 16.10
CA ALA A 208 -15.29 -3.04 16.99
C ALA A 208 -15.12 -4.51 16.57
N GLU A 209 -14.46 -4.78 15.44
CA GLU A 209 -14.36 -6.11 14.80
C GLU A 209 -15.72 -6.80 14.59
N ASP A 210 -16.78 -6.02 14.37
CA ASP A 210 -18.13 -6.52 14.10
C ASP A 210 -18.32 -6.76 12.59
N GLU A 211 -18.04 -7.98 12.11
CA GLU A 211 -18.21 -8.33 10.70
C GLU A 211 -19.63 -8.06 10.19
N GLN A 212 -20.65 -8.35 10.99
CA GLN A 212 -22.03 -8.17 10.57
C GLN A 212 -22.38 -6.68 10.47
N GLY A 213 -21.95 -5.88 11.45
CA GLY A 213 -22.05 -4.42 11.42
C GLY A 213 -21.33 -3.81 10.23
N ALA A 214 -20.12 -4.27 9.93
CA ALA A 214 -19.32 -3.79 8.81
C ALA A 214 -20.00 -4.11 7.47
N ARG A 215 -20.61 -5.30 7.33
CA ARG A 215 -21.36 -5.66 6.12
C ARG A 215 -22.60 -4.79 5.94
N VAL A 216 -23.37 -4.54 7.01
CA VAL A 216 -24.56 -3.68 6.95
C VAL A 216 -24.18 -2.23 6.60
N ALA A 217 -23.11 -1.70 7.20
CA ALA A 217 -22.63 -0.36 6.90
C ALA A 217 -22.08 -0.25 5.47
N ALA A 218 -21.35 -1.26 5.00
CA ALA A 218 -20.85 -1.31 3.62
C ALA A 218 -22.00 -1.41 2.58
N ASP A 219 -23.08 -2.13 2.89
CA ASP A 219 -24.30 -2.15 2.07
C ASP A 219 -24.97 -0.76 2.04
N ALA A 220 -24.97 -0.03 3.16
CA ALA A 220 -25.45 1.35 3.20
C ALA A 220 -24.61 2.29 2.33
N VAL A 221 -23.27 2.17 2.39
CA VAL A 221 -22.36 2.87 1.47
C VAL A 221 -22.71 2.52 0.03
N ALA A 222 -22.98 1.26 -0.30
CA ALA A 222 -23.35 0.85 -1.66
C ALA A 222 -24.65 1.48 -2.16
N ILE A 223 -25.67 1.56 -1.30
CA ILE A 223 -26.93 2.24 -1.60
C ILE A 223 -26.69 3.76 -1.82
N GLY A 224 -25.89 4.38 -0.96
CA GLY A 224 -25.50 5.79 -1.10
C GLY A 224 -24.77 6.05 -2.41
N VAL A 225 -23.80 5.21 -2.76
CA VAL A 225 -23.04 5.32 -4.00
C VAL A 225 -23.92 5.16 -5.23
N GLU A 226 -24.89 4.24 -5.20
CA GLU A 226 -25.86 4.09 -6.30
C GLU A 226 -26.74 5.34 -6.44
N ARG A 227 -27.18 5.94 -5.33
CA ARG A 227 -27.94 7.20 -5.34
C ARG A 227 -27.13 8.36 -5.92
N GLU A 228 -25.86 8.44 -5.58
CA GLU A 228 -24.96 9.52 -6.01
C GLU A 228 -24.21 9.21 -7.32
N HIS A 229 -24.52 8.10 -7.99
CA HIS A 229 -23.74 7.57 -9.11
C HIS A 229 -23.50 8.60 -10.21
N ILE A 230 -24.53 9.36 -10.58
CA ILE A 230 -24.47 10.36 -11.65
C ILE A 230 -23.46 11.46 -11.30
N GLU A 231 -23.47 11.94 -10.07
CA GLU A 231 -22.57 13.01 -9.62
C GLU A 231 -21.15 12.48 -9.47
N LEU A 232 -20.97 11.31 -8.84
CA LEU A 232 -19.66 10.70 -8.63
C LEU A 232 -18.95 10.30 -9.93
N THR A 233 -19.70 10.03 -11.00
CA THR A 233 -19.15 9.65 -12.32
C THR A 233 -19.16 10.80 -13.33
N ARG A 234 -19.55 12.01 -12.92
CA ARG A 234 -19.57 13.17 -13.78
C ARG A 234 -18.15 13.55 -14.20
N VAL A 235 -17.96 13.75 -15.50
CA VAL A 235 -16.70 14.24 -16.07
C VAL A 235 -16.80 15.75 -16.18
N ASP A 236 -16.08 16.47 -15.31
CA ASP A 236 -16.03 17.93 -15.31
C ASP A 236 -14.95 18.48 -16.24
N ASP A 237 -13.80 17.80 -16.29
CA ASP A 237 -12.71 18.09 -17.21
C ASP A 237 -12.66 16.99 -18.29
N PRO A 238 -12.73 17.32 -19.59
CA PRO A 238 -12.60 16.32 -20.66
C PRO A 238 -11.23 15.60 -20.68
N ASP A 239 -10.20 16.18 -20.07
CA ASP A 239 -8.87 15.58 -19.95
C ASP A 239 -8.76 14.65 -18.72
N ASP A 240 -9.74 14.67 -17.81
CA ASP A 240 -9.77 13.78 -16.65
C ASP A 240 -10.09 12.33 -17.04
N PRO A 241 -9.46 11.35 -16.35
CA PRO A 241 -9.81 9.96 -16.56
C PRO A 241 -11.25 9.71 -16.13
N ARG A 242 -11.98 8.96 -16.96
CA ARG A 242 -13.35 8.55 -16.65
C ARG A 242 -13.37 7.79 -15.33
N VAL A 243 -14.15 8.30 -14.38
CA VAL A 243 -14.40 7.63 -13.10
C VAL A 243 -15.21 6.36 -13.33
N VAL A 244 -14.72 5.26 -12.79
CA VAL A 244 -15.42 3.98 -12.76
C VAL A 244 -15.65 3.58 -11.31
N ILE A 245 -16.89 3.31 -10.95
CA ILE A 245 -17.20 2.74 -9.64
C ILE A 245 -17.09 1.23 -9.76
N GLY A 246 -16.24 0.62 -8.95
CA GLY A 246 -16.04 -0.82 -8.90
C GLY A 246 -16.24 -1.36 -7.50
N LEU A 247 -16.63 -2.62 -7.40
CA LEU A 247 -16.77 -3.31 -6.13
C LEU A 247 -15.44 -4.00 -5.78
N VAL A 248 -14.95 -3.80 -4.55
CA VAL A 248 -13.80 -4.52 -4.01
C VAL A 248 -14.20 -5.35 -2.81
N SER A 249 -13.61 -6.54 -2.68
CA SER A 249 -13.61 -7.29 -1.43
C SER A 249 -12.52 -6.71 -0.55
N VAL A 250 -12.90 -6.37 0.67
CA VAL A 250 -12.01 -5.92 1.74
C VAL A 250 -11.96 -7.01 2.78
N THR A 251 -10.76 -7.45 3.13
CA THR A 251 -10.53 -8.43 4.20
C THR A 251 -9.58 -7.83 5.22
N LEU A 252 -10.03 -7.63 6.46
CA LEU A 252 -9.14 -7.35 7.57
C LEU A 252 -8.56 -8.68 8.04
N ALA A 253 -7.24 -8.76 8.19
CA ALA A 253 -6.56 -9.95 8.64
C ALA A 253 -5.41 -9.60 9.58
N GLU A 254 -5.00 -10.58 10.39
CA GLU A 254 -3.76 -10.52 11.15
C GLU A 254 -2.71 -11.39 10.46
N GLN A 255 -1.47 -10.91 10.40
CA GLN A 255 -0.35 -11.71 9.92
C GLN A 255 0.91 -11.44 10.75
N PRO A 256 1.88 -12.36 10.76
CA PRO A 256 3.20 -12.10 11.36
C PRO A 256 3.85 -10.85 10.74
N VAL A 257 4.53 -10.05 11.56
CA VAL A 257 5.26 -8.86 11.07
C VAL A 257 6.33 -9.23 10.01
N ASP A 258 6.92 -10.42 10.12
CA ASP A 258 7.90 -10.95 9.16
C ASP A 258 7.29 -11.72 7.98
N ALA A 259 5.96 -11.64 7.77
CA ALA A 259 5.24 -12.40 6.74
C ALA A 259 5.81 -12.17 5.33
N VAL A 260 6.12 -10.91 4.96
CA VAL A 260 6.70 -10.57 3.65
C VAL A 260 8.06 -11.23 3.44
N LEU A 261 8.94 -11.21 4.45
CA LEU A 261 10.27 -11.81 4.35
C LEU A 261 10.18 -13.34 4.26
N THR A 262 9.36 -13.94 5.13
CA THR A 262 9.11 -15.38 5.15
C THR A 262 8.55 -15.85 3.80
N ALA A 263 7.49 -15.21 3.32
CA ALA A 263 6.83 -15.53 2.06
C ALA A 263 7.74 -15.33 0.84
N SER A 264 8.55 -14.27 0.84
CA SER A 264 9.49 -13.98 -0.24
C SER A 264 10.67 -14.95 -0.25
N SER A 265 11.18 -15.35 0.92
CA SER A 265 12.23 -16.38 1.06
C SER A 265 11.75 -17.74 0.54
N LEU A 266 10.51 -18.14 0.85
CA LEU A 266 9.89 -19.36 0.32
C LEU A 266 9.73 -19.30 -1.20
N ALA A 267 9.27 -18.16 -1.73
CA ALA A 267 9.15 -17.96 -3.17
C ALA A 267 10.51 -18.03 -3.88
N ALA A 268 11.53 -17.40 -3.31
CA ALA A 268 12.88 -17.40 -3.83
C ALA A 268 13.50 -18.80 -3.84
N THR A 269 13.35 -19.55 -2.74
CA THR A 269 13.78 -20.95 -2.61
C THR A 269 13.12 -21.84 -3.67
N SER A 270 11.82 -21.66 -3.90
CA SER A 270 11.08 -22.36 -4.96
C SER A 270 11.59 -22.02 -6.36
N VAL A 271 12.01 -20.78 -6.63
CA VAL A 271 12.57 -20.38 -7.93
C VAL A 271 13.95 -20.97 -8.16
N LEU A 272 14.75 -21.11 -7.10
CA LEU A 272 16.10 -21.71 -7.16
C LEU A 272 16.09 -23.24 -7.23
N GLY A 273 14.92 -23.88 -7.17
CA GLY A 273 14.78 -25.33 -7.32
C GLY A 273 15.18 -26.13 -6.07
N HIS A 274 15.27 -25.49 -4.92
CA HIS A 274 15.52 -26.15 -3.64
C HIS A 274 14.21 -26.72 -3.04
N GLU A 275 14.32 -27.76 -2.21
CA GLU A 275 13.18 -28.27 -1.43
C GLU A 275 12.59 -27.15 -0.57
N GLN A 276 11.26 -27.08 -0.49
CA GLN A 276 10.58 -26.04 0.28
C GLN A 276 10.81 -26.29 1.77
N PRO A 277 11.47 -25.37 2.49
CA PRO A 277 11.59 -25.47 3.94
C PRO A 277 10.20 -25.30 4.58
N GLU A 278 10.02 -25.88 5.77
CA GLU A 278 8.84 -25.61 6.60
C GLU A 278 8.74 -24.10 6.87
N ILE A 279 7.51 -23.59 6.77
CA ILE A 279 7.19 -22.21 7.13
C ILE A 279 7.44 -22.03 8.63
N ARG A 280 8.41 -21.19 8.99
CA ARG A 280 8.69 -20.80 10.38
C ARG A 280 8.75 -19.29 10.47
N THR A 281 7.80 -18.70 11.18
CA THR A 281 7.82 -17.29 11.58
C THR A 281 8.69 -17.17 12.83
N ALA A 282 9.53 -16.14 12.95
CA ALA A 282 10.29 -15.95 14.21
C ALA A 282 9.67 -14.92 15.13
N GLU A 283 8.87 -14.01 14.60
CA GLU A 283 8.25 -12.96 15.39
C GLU A 283 6.88 -13.43 15.86
N SER A 284 6.66 -13.42 17.18
CA SER A 284 5.35 -13.64 17.80
C SER A 284 4.44 -12.41 17.68
N GLN A 285 4.92 -11.36 17.03
CA GLN A 285 4.21 -10.11 16.83
C GLN A 285 3.30 -10.22 15.61
N SER A 286 2.06 -9.76 15.76
CA SER A 286 1.11 -9.64 14.67
C SER A 286 1.01 -8.20 14.17
N LEU A 287 0.70 -8.08 12.90
CA LEU A 287 0.38 -6.86 12.18
C LEU A 287 -1.03 -7.02 11.60
N ARG A 288 -1.85 -5.98 11.72
CA ARG A 288 -3.13 -5.91 11.00
C ARG A 288 -2.90 -5.47 9.57
N VAL A 289 -3.53 -6.18 8.64
CA VAL A 289 -3.51 -5.86 7.22
C VAL A 289 -4.91 -5.79 6.64
N ILE A 290 -5.08 -4.91 5.66
CA ILE A 290 -6.29 -4.83 4.85
C ILE A 290 -5.98 -5.33 3.45
N GLN A 291 -6.49 -6.51 3.11
CA GLN A 291 -6.33 -7.12 1.79
C GLN A 291 -7.48 -6.71 0.88
N ILE A 292 -7.14 -6.13 -0.28
CA ILE A 292 -8.10 -5.55 -1.21
C ILE A 292 -8.04 -6.27 -2.57
N ALA A 293 -9.17 -6.85 -2.96
CA ALA A 293 -9.32 -7.62 -4.19
C ALA A 293 -10.54 -7.14 -4.99
N PRO A 294 -10.41 -6.78 -6.28
CA PRO A 294 -11.56 -6.45 -7.12
C PRO A 294 -12.56 -7.61 -7.23
N ILE A 295 -13.87 -7.31 -7.15
CA ILE A 295 -14.95 -8.26 -7.39
C ILE A 295 -15.47 -8.07 -8.82
N GLY A 296 -15.57 -9.16 -9.59
CA GLY A 296 -16.28 -9.16 -10.87
C GLY A 296 -15.60 -8.47 -12.06
N GLY A 297 -14.42 -7.86 -11.89
CA GLY A 297 -13.64 -7.27 -12.98
C GLY A 297 -12.31 -7.99 -13.20
N ARG A 298 -11.92 -8.23 -14.47
CA ARG A 298 -10.49 -8.31 -14.78
C ARG A 298 -9.90 -6.96 -14.33
N ALA A 299 -8.84 -6.99 -13.53
CA ALA A 299 -8.08 -5.77 -13.25
C ALA A 299 -7.83 -5.06 -14.60
N PRO A 300 -8.06 -3.73 -14.70
CA PRO A 300 -7.84 -3.01 -15.95
C PRO A 300 -6.44 -3.37 -16.44
N ARG A 301 -6.37 -3.95 -17.64
CA ARG A 301 -5.08 -4.24 -18.26
C ARG A 301 -4.42 -2.90 -18.51
N ARG A 302 -3.23 -2.70 -17.93
CA ARG A 302 -2.34 -1.58 -18.27
C ARG A 302 -2.03 -1.63 -19.76
#